data_AF-A0A1Q7JJV8-F1
#
_entry.id   AF-A0A1Q7JJV8-F1
#
_cell.length_a   1.000
_cell.length_b   1.000
_cell.length_c   1.000
_cell.angle_alpha   90.00
_cell.angle_beta   90.00
_cell.angle_gamma   90.00
#
_symmetry.space_group_name_H-M   'P 1'
#
loop_
_entity.id
_entity.type
_entity.pdbx_description
1 polymer ?
#
loop_
_entity_poly.entity_id
_entity_poly.type
_entity_poly.pdbx_seq_one_letter_code
_entity_poly.pdbx_strand_id
1 'polypeptide(L)' 'MSPVEKAGRVVELPRAACMLALAGLRERHPGADEQELLLRLAVLRLGADSVSRAYGWRAPDGA' A
#
# COMPACT_ATOMS: atom_id res chain seq x y z
N MET A 1 -4.69 -5.72 -28.06
CA MET A 1 -4.45 -4.59 -27.16
C MET A 1 -3.25 -3.82 -27.69
N SER A 2 -3.38 -2.52 -27.89
CA SER A 2 -2.27 -1.66 -28.31
C SER A 2 -1.26 -1.49 -27.16
N PRO A 3 -0.02 -1.09 -27.45
CA PRO A 3 0.97 -0.77 -26.41
C PRO A 3 0.48 0.30 -25.42
N VAL A 4 -0.24 1.31 -25.90
CA VAL A 4 -0.79 2.40 -25.07
C VAL A 4 -1.89 1.87 -24.15
N GLU A 5 -2.82 1.06 -24.67
CA GLU A 5 -3.86 0.43 -23.86
C GLU A 5 -3.27 -0.49 -22.78
N LYS A 6 -2.20 -1.22 -23.12
CA LYS A 6 -1.50 -2.09 -22.17
C LYS A 6 -0.82 -1.27 -21.08
N ALA A 7 -0.11 -0.21 -21.45
CA ALA A 7 0.53 0.69 -20.49
C ALA A 7 -0.49 1.31 -19.53
N GLY A 8 -1.64 1.77 -20.04
CA GLY A 8 -2.73 2.29 -19.22
C GLY A 8 -3.23 1.26 -18.19
N ARG A 9 -3.48 0.02 -18.61
CA ARG A 9 -3.90 -1.06 -17.70
C ARG A 9 -2.85 -1.41 -16.65
N VAL A 10 -1.56 -1.39 -17.00
CA VAL A 10 -0.45 -1.64 -16.07
C VAL A 10 -0.38 -0.57 -14.97
N VAL A 11 -0.86 0.66 -15.22
CA VAL A 11 -0.91 1.73 -14.22
C VAL A 11 -2.19 1.67 -13.37
N GLU A 12 -3.35 1.51 -14.00
CA GLU A 12 -4.64 1.59 -13.30
C GLU A 12 -4.91 0.39 -12.40
N LEU A 13 -4.47 -0.81 -12.78
CA LEU A 13 -4.69 -2.02 -11.96
C LEU A 13 -4.00 -1.94 -10.58
N PRO A 14 -2.70 -1.60 -10.48
CA PRO A 14 -2.07 -1.38 -9.18
C PRO A 14 -2.73 -0.26 -8.36
N ARG A 15 -3.19 0.82 -9.00
CA ARG A 15 -3.91 1.90 -8.31
C ARG A 15 -5.20 1.38 -7.68
N ALA A 16 -6.01 0.62 -8.43
CA ALA A 16 -7.22 0.00 -7.91
C ALA A 16 -6.92 -0.97 -6.75
N ALA A 17 -5.89 -1.80 -6.89
CA ALA A 17 -5.44 -2.69 -5.82
C ALA A 17 -5.02 -1.94 -4.55
N CYS A 18 -4.33 -0.80 -4.69
CA CYS A 18 -3.96 0.05 -3.55
C CYS A 18 -5.19 0.62 -2.84
N MET A 19 -6.20 1.09 -3.59
CA MET A 19 -7.44 1.62 -3.00
C MET A 19 -8.19 0.55 -2.19
N LEU A 20 -8.30 -0.66 -2.74
CA LEU A 20 -8.93 -1.79 -2.04
C LEU A 20 -8.14 -2.19 -0.79
N ALA A 21 -6.82 -2.28 -0.89
CA ALA A 21 -5.96 -2.59 0.25
C ALA A 21 -6.09 -1.53 1.36
N LEU A 22 -6.15 -0.25 1.00
CA LEU A 22 -6.32 0.85 1.95
C LEU A 22 -7.67 0.80 2.67
N ALA A 23 -8.75 0.43 1.96
CA ALA A 23 -10.05 0.22 2.58
C ALA A 23 -10.00 -0.90 3.64
N GLY A 24 -9.41 -2.05 3.30
CA GLY A 24 -9.25 -3.13 4.27
C GLY A 24 -8.32 -2.79 5.44
N LEU A 25 -7.31 -1.94 5.23
CA LEU A 25 -6.46 -1.45 6.32
C LEU A 25 -7.23 -0.56 7.30
N ARG A 26 -8.12 0.31 6.81
CA ARG A 26 -8.99 1.14 7.67
C ARG A 26 -9.90 0.28 8.54
N GLU A 27 -10.44 -0.81 8.00
CA GLU A 27 -11.28 -1.74 8.75
C GLU A 27 -10.49 -2.48 9.84
N ARG A 28 -9.26 -2.93 9.54
CA ARG A 28 -8.42 -3.66 10.50
C ARG A 28 -7.74 -2.77 11.55
N HIS A 29 -7.51 -1.51 11.22
CA HIS A 29 -6.78 -0.56 12.08
C HIS A 29 -7.60 0.74 12.28
N PRO A 30 -8.75 0.67 12.97
CA PRO A 30 -9.65 1.82 13.11
C PRO A 30 -9.06 3.01 13.89
N GLY A 31 -7.97 2.80 14.65
CA GLY A 31 -7.26 3.86 15.37
C GLY A 31 -6.03 4.42 14.64
N ALA A 32 -5.68 3.86 13.48
CA ALA A 32 -4.54 4.34 12.70
C ALA A 32 -4.88 5.66 12.00
N ASP A 33 -3.96 6.60 12.03
CA ASP A 33 -4.07 7.81 11.22
C ASP A 33 -3.75 7.52 9.74
N GLU A 34 -3.95 8.53 8.89
CA GLU A 34 -3.72 8.38 7.45
C GLU A 34 -2.26 8.04 7.12
N GLN A 35 -1.30 8.57 7.87
CA GLN A 35 0.11 8.31 7.66
C GLN A 35 0.46 6.85 7.96
N GLU A 36 -0.02 6.32 9.09
CA GLU A 36 0.15 4.92 9.45
C GLU A 36 -0.50 4.00 8.41
N LEU A 37 -1.71 4.32 7.93
CA LEU A 37 -2.38 3.54 6.89
C LEU A 37 -1.58 3.50 5.58
N LEU A 38 -0.95 4.61 5.18
CA LEU A 38 -0.08 4.68 4.00
C LEU A 38 1.20 3.87 4.20
N LEU A 39 1.79 3.88 5.39
CA LEU A 39 2.99 3.08 5.70
C LEU A 39 2.68 1.58 5.75
N ARG A 40 1.52 1.18 6.30
CA ARG A 40 1.01 -0.19 6.21
C ARG A 40 0.77 -0.62 4.76
N LEU A 41 0.21 0.25 3.92
CA LEU A 41 0.08 -0.02 2.49
C LEU A 41 1.45 -0.16 1.82
N ALA A 42 2.44 0.66 2.20
CA ALA A 42 3.80 0.53 1.70
C ALA A 42 4.43 -0.81 2.11
N VAL A 43 4.18 -1.32 3.32
CA VAL A 43 4.64 -2.64 3.75
C VAL A 43 4.06 -3.74 2.87
N LEU A 44 2.76 -3.69 2.55
CA LEU A 44 2.13 -4.66 1.65
C LEU A 44 2.73 -4.65 0.23
N ARG A 45 3.24 -3.50 -0.23
CA ARG A 45 3.76 -3.34 -1.60
C ARG A 45 5.26 -3.57 -1.72
N LEU A 46 6.03 -3.18 -0.71
CA LEU A 46 7.49 -3.11 -0.76
C LEU A 46 8.15 -4.08 0.22
N GLY A 47 7.39 -4.62 1.18
CA GLY A 47 7.89 -5.41 2.30
C GLY A 47 8.33 -4.56 3.49
N ALA A 48 8.26 -5.15 4.68
CA ALA A 48 8.58 -4.47 5.94
C ALA A 48 10.04 -3.98 6.03
N ASP A 49 11.00 -4.75 5.51
CA ASP A 49 12.42 -4.35 5.51
C ASP A 49 12.65 -3.08 4.66
N SER A 50 12.06 -3.03 3.46
CA SER A 50 12.14 -1.85 2.58
C SER A 50 11.54 -0.61 3.26
N VAL A 51 10.39 -0.76 3.92
CA VAL A 51 9.74 0.36 4.62
C VAL A 51 10.54 0.80 5.84
N SER A 52 11.07 -0.15 6.61
CA SER A 52 11.93 0.16 7.76
C SER A 52 13.18 0.93 7.34
N ARG A 53 13.79 0.59 6.19
CA ARG A 53 15.00 1.27 5.70
C ARG A 53 14.71 2.63 5.07
N ALA A 54 13.63 2.75 4.29
CA ALA A 54 13.31 3.96 3.57
C ALA A 54 12.58 5.02 4.41
N TYR A 55 11.73 4.58 5.34
CA TYR A 55 10.86 5.47 6.14
C TYR A 55 11.14 5.42 7.64
N GLY A 56 12.03 4.53 8.11
CA GLY A 56 12.33 4.38 9.54
C GLY A 56 11.14 3.84 10.36
N TRP A 57 10.13 3.26 9.70
CA TRP A 57 8.88 2.86 10.34
C TRP A 57 8.69 1.34 10.35
N ARG A 58 8.09 0.83 11.42
CA ARG A 58 7.65 -0.56 11.58
C ARG A 58 6.26 -0.58 12.18
N ALA A 59 5.44 -1.56 11.76
CA ALA A 59 4.09 -1.69 12.26
C ALA A 59 4.09 -1.93 13.78
N PRO A 60 3.30 -1.19 14.56
CA PRO A 60 3.23 -1.34 16.02
C PRO A 60 2.83 -2.74 16.47
N ASP A 61 2.07 -3.46 15.63
CA ASP A 61 1.58 -4.82 15.86
C ASP A 61 2.45 -5.90 15.20
N GLY A 62 3.57 -5.53 14.58
CA GLY A 62 4.52 -6.46 13.96
C GLY A 62 4.08 -7.07 12.62
N ALA A 63 3.03 -6.50 11.99
CA ALA A 63 2.57 -6.87 10.66
C ALA A 63 3.52 -6.46 9.52
#